data_AF-M6Y773-F1
#
_entry.id   AF-M6Y773-F1
#
_cell.length_a   1.000
_cell.length_b   1.000
_cell.length_c   1.000
_cell.angle_alpha   90.00
_cell.angle_beta   90.00
_cell.angle_gamma   90.00
#
_symmetry.space_group_name_H-M   'P 1'
#
loop_
_entity.id
_entity.type
_entity.pdbx_description
1 polymer ?
#
loop_
_entity_poly.entity_id
_entity_poly.type
_entity_poly.pdbx_seq_one_letter_code
_entity_poly.pdbx_strand_id
1 'polypeptide(L)'
;MTTNSVGLFDFTNENLTNPFTSTFVNIWTGLNPDWTTRGVNVRTDQGNCIGWYFDIGEYANIVYAGTFGVANMINSHAIFDNFATCDSTAGVTSQGTAAPLSILCVGQKVQRNYKFVFVTPTAHNGDWGGVSGADAYCQANIPASIVGSGPYKAMLVAPTRRQATVNPNVGDGQIDWVFKPNTEYRRADGITKVMTTNSKGLFDFSKGSLTNSFEGSVDAYIWTGLYSDWRTVATYSEMCHDVPRFGLTTDTSGWEGNGNSGRLGNTKSITSRSISHTTTACTHKAVQLSATVSINLGILCVEQ
;
A
#
# COMPACT_ATOMS: atom_id res chain seq x y z
N MET A 1 21.28 -8.60 -9.35
CA MET A 1 21.38 -10.08 -9.23
C MET A 1 20.07 -10.68 -9.68
N THR A 2 20.12 -11.77 -10.44
CA THR A 2 18.93 -12.57 -10.76
C THR A 2 19.06 -13.86 -9.97
N THR A 3 18.07 -14.16 -9.14
CA THR A 3 18.04 -15.42 -8.40
C THR A 3 17.51 -16.54 -9.28
N ASN A 4 17.84 -17.78 -8.94
CA ASN A 4 17.22 -18.97 -9.53
C ASN A 4 15.75 -19.09 -9.09
N SER A 5 15.08 -20.17 -9.55
CA SER A 5 13.65 -20.43 -9.29
C SER A 5 13.29 -20.61 -7.80
N VAL A 6 14.26 -20.85 -6.93
CA VAL A 6 14.06 -20.96 -5.47
C VAL A 6 14.52 -19.71 -4.71
N GLY A 7 14.88 -18.63 -5.42
CA GLY A 7 15.24 -17.36 -4.80
C GLY A 7 16.68 -17.27 -4.28
N LEU A 8 17.58 -18.17 -4.70
CA LEU A 8 18.99 -18.16 -4.35
C LEU A 8 19.86 -17.65 -5.50
N PHE A 9 21.01 -17.05 -5.20
CA PHE A 9 22.00 -16.65 -6.20
C PHE A 9 23.15 -17.65 -6.24
N ASP A 10 23.54 -18.11 -7.44
CA ASP A 10 24.59 -19.13 -7.54
C ASP A 10 25.97 -18.52 -7.77
N PHE A 11 26.74 -18.41 -6.67
CA PHE A 11 28.12 -17.92 -6.71
C PHE A 11 29.12 -18.88 -7.36
N THR A 12 28.73 -20.12 -7.69
CA THR A 12 29.64 -21.07 -8.38
C THR A 12 29.77 -20.75 -9.86
N ASN A 13 28.74 -20.13 -10.44
CA ASN A 13 28.66 -19.86 -11.87
C ASN A 13 28.83 -18.37 -12.20
N GLU A 14 28.44 -17.47 -11.29
CA GLU A 14 28.46 -16.02 -11.55
C GLU A 14 28.81 -15.20 -10.29
N ASN A 15 29.23 -13.96 -10.52
CA ASN A 15 29.35 -12.93 -9.48
C ASN A 15 28.16 -11.97 -9.54
N LEU A 16 27.87 -11.29 -8.43
CA LEU A 16 26.93 -10.18 -8.43
C LEU A 16 27.38 -9.11 -9.44
N THR A 17 26.42 -8.56 -10.18
CA THR A 17 26.69 -7.44 -11.10
C THR A 17 27.21 -6.21 -10.39
N ASN A 18 26.74 -5.97 -9.16
CA ASN A 18 27.14 -4.88 -8.28
C ASN A 18 27.16 -5.41 -6.84
N PRO A 19 28.02 -4.85 -5.96
CA PRO A 19 28.01 -5.21 -4.54
C PRO A 19 26.73 -4.74 -3.84
N PHE A 20 26.49 -5.22 -2.62
CA PHE A 20 25.35 -4.75 -1.82
C PHE A 20 25.47 -3.27 -1.44
N THR A 21 26.70 -2.79 -1.25
CA THR A 21 27.03 -1.38 -1.06
C THR A 21 28.45 -1.10 -1.54
N SER A 22 28.77 0.16 -1.86
CA SER A 22 30.15 0.58 -2.14
C SER A 22 30.97 0.81 -0.86
N THR A 23 30.33 0.88 0.31
CA THR A 23 30.98 1.07 1.60
C THR A 23 31.63 -0.22 2.09
N PHE A 24 32.86 -0.13 2.61
CA PHE A 24 33.53 -1.26 3.24
C PHE A 24 32.93 -1.54 4.62
N VAL A 25 31.95 -2.45 4.64
CA VAL A 25 31.21 -2.88 5.84
C VAL A 25 31.00 -4.39 5.78
N ASN A 26 31.09 -5.04 6.93
CA ASN A 26 30.77 -6.44 7.07
C ASN A 26 29.29 -6.62 7.41
N ILE A 27 28.68 -7.71 6.95
CA ILE A 27 27.29 -8.04 7.22
C ILE A 27 27.20 -9.39 7.90
N TRP A 28 26.60 -9.46 9.08
CA TRP A 28 26.23 -10.72 9.70
C TRP A 28 25.26 -11.48 8.79
N THR A 29 25.56 -12.74 8.48
CA THR A 29 24.72 -13.56 7.58
C THR A 29 24.31 -14.88 8.20
N GLY A 30 25.22 -15.58 8.89
CA GLY A 30 24.96 -16.95 9.39
C GLY A 30 24.87 -17.97 8.25
N LEU A 31 25.31 -17.57 7.06
CA LEU A 31 25.30 -18.38 5.84
C LEU A 31 26.68 -18.95 5.58
N ASN A 32 26.71 -20.06 4.85
CA ASN A 32 27.88 -20.55 4.12
C ASN A 32 27.92 -19.96 2.70
N PRO A 33 29.05 -20.06 1.98
CA PRO A 33 29.17 -19.62 0.58
C PRO A 33 28.15 -20.25 -0.37
N ASP A 34 27.63 -21.43 -0.04
CA ASP A 34 26.65 -22.20 -0.80
C ASP A 34 25.19 -21.93 -0.35
N TRP A 35 24.97 -20.84 0.38
CA TRP A 35 23.67 -20.45 0.97
C TRP A 35 23.10 -21.39 2.02
N THR A 36 23.81 -22.46 2.41
CA THR A 36 23.36 -23.27 3.54
C THR A 36 23.47 -22.47 4.84
N THR A 37 22.49 -22.63 5.72
CA THR A 37 22.51 -22.00 7.03
C THR A 37 23.48 -22.73 7.95
N ARG A 38 24.31 -21.98 8.68
CA ARG A 38 25.10 -22.55 9.77
C ARG A 38 24.19 -23.07 10.89
N GLY A 39 24.57 -24.18 11.50
CA GLY A 39 23.75 -24.87 12.49
C GLY A 39 23.47 -24.00 13.72
N VAL A 40 22.25 -24.10 14.26
CA VAL A 40 21.75 -23.25 15.36
C VAL A 40 22.40 -23.54 16.72
N ASN A 41 23.28 -24.54 16.82
CA ASN A 41 23.87 -25.02 18.09
C ASN A 41 25.32 -25.51 17.93
N VAL A 42 26.07 -25.03 16.92
CA VAL A 42 27.48 -25.42 16.80
C VAL A 42 28.29 -24.67 17.87
N ARG A 43 28.94 -25.41 18.77
CA ARG A 43 29.55 -24.91 20.02
C ARG A 43 30.95 -24.30 19.85
N THR A 44 31.31 -23.87 18.65
CA THR A 44 32.61 -23.24 18.38
C THR A 44 32.42 -22.13 17.35
N ASP A 45 33.51 -21.39 17.09
CA ASP A 45 33.91 -20.51 15.97
C ASP A 45 33.17 -20.55 14.60
N GLN A 46 32.08 -21.31 14.45
CA GLN A 46 31.44 -21.71 13.22
C GLN A 46 29.90 -21.60 13.27
N GLY A 47 29.35 -20.81 14.19
CA GLY A 47 27.91 -20.69 14.41
C GLY A 47 27.23 -19.51 13.73
N ASN A 48 25.98 -19.27 14.11
CA ASN A 48 25.19 -18.08 13.79
C ASN A 48 24.77 -17.36 15.09
N CYS A 49 25.70 -17.25 16.05
CA CYS A 49 25.42 -16.68 17.37
C CYS A 49 24.24 -17.33 18.10
N ILE A 50 24.19 -18.66 18.06
CA ILE A 50 23.08 -19.50 18.57
C ILE A 50 21.75 -18.94 18.07
N GLY A 51 21.55 -18.93 16.75
CA GLY A 51 20.34 -18.38 16.13
C GLY A 51 20.13 -16.89 16.39
N TRP A 52 21.22 -16.14 16.60
CA TRP A 52 21.21 -14.70 16.88
C TRP A 52 20.48 -14.29 18.16
N TYR A 53 20.32 -15.22 19.12
CA TYR A 53 19.69 -14.93 20.41
C TYR A 53 20.64 -14.31 21.44
N PHE A 54 21.96 -14.38 21.20
CA PHE A 54 22.97 -13.94 22.15
C PHE A 54 23.96 -12.97 21.51
N ASP A 55 24.32 -11.95 22.27
CA ASP A 55 25.37 -10.96 22.03
C ASP A 55 26.61 -11.24 22.89
N ILE A 56 26.76 -12.47 23.39
CA ILE A 56 27.85 -12.88 24.27
C ILE A 56 29.01 -13.43 23.43
N GLY A 57 30.21 -12.85 23.53
CA GLY A 57 31.40 -13.38 22.86
C GLY A 57 31.94 -14.66 23.48
N GLU A 58 32.02 -14.72 24.82
CA GLU A 58 32.51 -15.91 25.54
C GLU A 58 31.76 -16.11 26.87
N TYR A 59 31.37 -17.35 27.18
CA TYR A 59 30.82 -17.72 28.48
C TYR A 59 31.23 -19.15 28.85
N ALA A 60 31.62 -19.36 30.11
CA ALA A 60 32.05 -20.66 30.62
C ALA A 60 33.15 -21.34 29.77
N ASN A 61 34.12 -20.55 29.29
CA ASN A 61 35.21 -20.97 28.39
C ASN A 61 34.72 -21.47 27.01
N ILE A 62 33.55 -21.01 26.56
CA ILE A 62 32.99 -21.30 25.24
C ILE A 62 32.88 -19.98 24.49
N VAL A 63 33.56 -19.86 23.35
CA VAL A 63 33.48 -18.72 22.45
C VAL A 63 32.31 -18.91 21.49
N TYR A 64 31.41 -17.93 21.44
CA TYR A 64 30.32 -17.88 20.47
C TYR A 64 30.68 -16.95 19.32
N ALA A 65 30.52 -17.46 18.11
CA ALA A 65 30.81 -16.72 16.89
C ALA A 65 29.67 -16.82 15.88
N GLY A 66 29.60 -15.80 15.02
CA GLY A 66 28.75 -15.77 13.84
C GLY A 66 29.60 -15.76 12.57
N THR A 67 28.98 -16.06 11.42
CA THR A 67 29.59 -15.77 10.12
C THR A 67 29.14 -14.43 9.59
N PHE A 68 30.07 -13.72 8.95
CA PHE A 68 29.78 -12.49 8.23
C PHE A 68 30.32 -12.54 6.81
N GLY A 69 29.71 -11.76 5.91
CA GLY A 69 30.22 -11.45 4.57
C GLY A 69 30.71 -10.00 4.49
N VAL A 70 31.35 -9.65 3.38
CA VAL A 70 31.92 -8.32 3.11
C VAL A 70 31.07 -7.63 2.03
N ALA A 71 30.29 -6.62 2.41
CA ALA A 71 29.17 -6.13 1.58
C ALA A 71 29.59 -5.39 0.29
N ASN A 72 30.86 -4.97 0.17
CA ASN A 72 31.41 -4.38 -1.05
C ASN A 72 32.04 -5.40 -2.01
N MET A 73 32.02 -6.68 -1.67
CA MET A 73 32.44 -7.77 -2.55
C MET A 73 31.28 -8.18 -3.48
N ILE A 74 31.63 -8.79 -4.61
CA ILE A 74 30.66 -9.27 -5.61
C ILE A 74 30.65 -10.79 -5.78
N ASN A 75 31.62 -11.48 -5.21
CA ASN A 75 31.69 -12.94 -5.23
C ASN A 75 31.09 -13.52 -3.93
N SER A 76 31.29 -14.80 -3.66
CA SER A 76 30.78 -15.47 -2.45
C SER A 76 31.22 -14.80 -1.14
N HIS A 77 32.32 -14.05 -1.13
CA HIS A 77 32.73 -13.24 0.03
C HIS A 77 31.71 -12.19 0.44
N ALA A 78 30.79 -11.81 -0.46
CA ALA A 78 29.69 -10.91 -0.16
C ALA A 78 28.76 -11.44 0.93
N ILE A 79 28.59 -12.77 1.02
CA ILE A 79 27.69 -13.43 1.98
C ILE A 79 28.41 -14.25 3.04
N PHE A 80 29.66 -14.65 2.81
CA PHE A 80 30.50 -15.35 3.77
C PHE A 80 31.98 -15.07 3.50
N ASP A 81 32.69 -14.47 4.45
CA ASP A 81 34.13 -14.22 4.37
C ASP A 81 34.87 -14.78 5.58
N ASN A 82 34.42 -14.46 6.79
CA ASN A 82 35.08 -14.91 8.02
C ASN A 82 34.10 -14.95 9.21
N PHE A 83 34.63 -15.24 10.39
CA PHE A 83 33.92 -15.31 11.66
C PHE A 83 34.32 -14.17 12.58
N ALA A 84 33.38 -13.74 13.42
CA ALA A 84 33.65 -12.84 14.53
C ALA A 84 32.87 -13.30 15.77
N THR A 85 33.32 -12.92 16.95
CA THR A 85 32.59 -13.21 18.19
C THR A 85 31.27 -12.44 18.22
N CYS A 86 30.26 -12.98 18.90
CA CYS A 86 28.91 -12.42 18.83
C CYS A 86 28.74 -11.06 19.51
N ASP A 87 29.70 -10.66 20.35
CA ASP A 87 29.82 -9.32 20.96
C ASP A 87 30.64 -8.33 20.10
N SER A 88 31.20 -8.78 18.97
CA SER A 88 32.04 -7.95 18.11
C SER A 88 31.23 -6.89 17.35
N THR A 89 31.74 -5.67 17.35
CA THR A 89 31.24 -4.56 16.51
C THR A 89 32.03 -4.39 15.22
N ALA A 90 33.15 -5.11 15.06
CA ALA A 90 33.95 -5.18 13.85
C ALA A 90 34.50 -6.59 13.62
N GLY A 91 34.65 -6.99 12.36
CA GLY A 91 35.17 -8.30 11.96
C GLY A 91 36.43 -8.15 11.10
N VAL A 92 37.46 -8.96 11.37
CA VAL A 92 38.66 -9.02 10.54
C VAL A 92 38.40 -9.91 9.35
N THR A 93 38.47 -9.32 8.15
CA THR A 93 38.18 -10.04 6.92
C THR A 93 39.35 -10.94 6.49
N SER A 94 39.14 -11.84 5.54
CA SER A 94 40.19 -12.68 4.95
C SER A 94 41.29 -11.87 4.24
N GLN A 95 41.04 -10.60 3.95
CA GLN A 95 41.99 -9.64 3.41
C GLN A 95 42.82 -8.92 4.51
N GLY A 96 42.63 -9.30 5.77
CA GLY A 96 43.41 -8.80 6.92
C GLY A 96 43.00 -7.41 7.44
N THR A 97 41.89 -6.85 6.95
CA THR A 97 41.39 -5.53 7.38
C THR A 97 40.14 -5.69 8.21
N ALA A 98 40.02 -4.94 9.32
CA ALA A 98 38.79 -4.91 10.10
C ALA A 98 37.78 -3.93 9.51
N ALA A 99 36.50 -4.30 9.47
CA ALA A 99 35.41 -3.41 9.10
C ALA A 99 34.25 -3.53 10.10
N PRO A 100 33.43 -2.47 10.27
CA PRO A 100 32.25 -2.52 11.12
C PRO A 100 31.30 -3.65 10.71
N LEU A 101 30.70 -4.32 11.70
CA LEU A 101 29.67 -5.34 11.50
C LEU A 101 28.28 -4.71 11.54
N SER A 102 27.45 -5.08 10.57
CA SER A 102 26.07 -4.61 10.41
C SER A 102 25.17 -5.75 9.94
N ILE A 103 23.95 -5.43 9.52
CA ILE A 103 22.98 -6.36 8.93
C ILE A 103 22.57 -5.87 7.55
N LEU A 104 22.35 -6.81 6.62
CA LEU A 104 21.77 -6.50 5.31
C LEU A 104 20.24 -6.60 5.39
N CYS A 105 19.55 -5.47 5.21
CA CYS A 105 18.09 -5.43 5.10
C CYS A 105 17.65 -5.70 3.65
N VAL A 106 16.93 -6.79 3.41
CA VAL A 106 16.38 -7.12 2.08
C VAL A 106 14.88 -6.83 2.02
N GLY A 107 14.43 -6.19 0.94
CA GLY A 107 13.01 -5.97 0.69
C GLY A 107 12.29 -7.29 0.40
N GLN A 108 11.39 -7.71 1.29
CA GLN A 108 10.55 -8.89 1.06
C GLN A 108 9.35 -8.51 0.18
N LYS A 109 9.17 -9.19 -0.96
CA LYS A 109 7.90 -9.16 -1.70
C LYS A 109 6.88 -10.03 -0.95
N VAL A 110 6.39 -9.54 0.17
CA VAL A 110 5.21 -10.16 0.79
C VAL A 110 4.03 -9.87 -0.15
N GLN A 111 3.42 -10.91 -0.70
CA GLN A 111 2.07 -10.79 -1.26
C GLN A 111 1.17 -10.36 -0.09
N ARG A 112 0.89 -9.06 -0.02
CA ARG A 112 0.06 -8.50 1.04
C ARG A 112 -1.35 -9.04 0.85
N ASN A 113 -1.94 -9.62 1.90
CA ASN A 113 -3.32 -10.13 1.89
C ASN A 113 -4.36 -8.99 2.06
N TYR A 114 -3.95 -7.75 1.86
CA TYR A 114 -4.78 -6.56 1.95
C TYR A 114 -4.47 -5.64 0.77
N LYS A 115 -5.41 -4.75 0.49
CA LYS A 115 -5.30 -3.70 -0.53
C LYS A 115 -5.30 -2.33 0.09
N PHE A 116 -4.71 -1.36 -0.59
CA PHE A 116 -4.68 0.02 -0.14
C PHE A 116 -5.89 0.83 -0.60
N VAL A 117 -6.29 1.77 0.25
CA VAL A 117 -7.09 2.93 -0.10
C VAL A 117 -6.41 4.20 0.37
N PHE A 118 -6.61 5.29 -0.36
CA PHE A 118 -6.17 6.61 0.08
C PHE A 118 -7.07 7.70 -0.49
N VAL A 119 -7.16 8.82 0.24
CA VAL A 119 -7.81 10.04 -0.25
C VAL A 119 -6.74 10.92 -0.89
N THR A 120 -7.04 11.49 -2.05
CA THR A 120 -6.06 12.34 -2.75
C THR A 120 -5.79 13.63 -1.98
N PRO A 121 -4.53 14.12 -1.95
CA PRO A 121 -4.14 15.25 -1.11
C PRO A 121 -4.61 16.61 -1.65
N THR A 122 -4.81 16.71 -2.98
CA THR A 122 -5.14 17.95 -3.66
C THR A 122 -6.64 18.02 -3.93
N ALA A 123 -7.21 19.19 -3.65
CA ALA A 123 -8.62 19.46 -3.87
C ALA A 123 -8.97 19.50 -5.37
N HIS A 124 -10.13 18.94 -5.72
CA HIS A 124 -10.63 18.85 -7.09
C HIS A 124 -12.13 19.11 -7.15
N ASN A 125 -12.58 19.70 -8.26
CA ASN A 125 -13.99 19.92 -8.52
C ASN A 125 -14.65 18.61 -9.01
N GLY A 126 -15.94 18.63 -9.31
CA GLY A 126 -16.67 17.46 -9.77
C GLY A 126 -16.41 17.07 -11.24
N ASP A 127 -15.65 17.86 -11.98
CA ASP A 127 -15.35 17.62 -13.40
C ASP A 127 -14.11 16.73 -13.55
N TRP A 128 -14.28 15.43 -13.37
CA TRP A 128 -13.17 14.46 -13.39
C TRP A 128 -12.78 13.99 -14.80
N GLY A 129 -13.45 14.48 -15.86
CA GLY A 129 -13.33 13.89 -17.19
C GLY A 129 -13.84 12.45 -17.24
N GLY A 130 -14.89 12.17 -16.45
CA GLY A 130 -15.48 10.85 -16.28
C GLY A 130 -14.70 9.93 -15.34
N VAL A 131 -15.20 8.70 -15.17
CA VAL A 131 -14.57 7.70 -14.28
C VAL A 131 -13.12 7.37 -14.66
N SER A 132 -12.80 7.41 -15.96
CA SER A 132 -11.45 7.15 -16.45
C SER A 132 -10.47 8.27 -16.09
N GLY A 133 -10.91 9.53 -16.13
CA GLY A 133 -10.07 10.66 -15.71
C GLY A 133 -9.85 10.65 -14.19
N ALA A 134 -10.86 10.26 -13.40
CA ALA A 134 -10.70 10.04 -11.97
C ALA A 134 -9.71 8.91 -11.65
N ASP A 135 -9.73 7.80 -12.40
CA ASP A 135 -8.74 6.71 -12.26
C ASP A 135 -7.32 7.18 -12.60
N ALA A 136 -7.15 7.92 -13.69
CA ALA A 136 -5.85 8.50 -14.07
C ALA A 136 -5.31 9.44 -12.98
N TYR A 137 -6.21 10.22 -12.35
CA TYR A 137 -5.85 11.07 -11.22
C TYR A 137 -5.39 10.24 -10.02
N CYS A 138 -6.07 9.14 -9.70
CA CYS A 138 -5.63 8.21 -8.66
C CYS A 138 -4.24 7.62 -8.97
N GLN A 139 -4.00 7.21 -10.21
CA GLN A 139 -2.72 6.64 -10.62
C GLN A 139 -1.56 7.65 -10.51
N ALA A 140 -1.84 8.95 -10.73
CA ALA A 140 -0.85 10.02 -10.63
C ALA A 140 -0.58 10.48 -9.19
N ASN A 141 -1.45 10.15 -8.23
CA ASN A 141 -1.39 10.65 -6.85
C ASN A 141 -1.18 9.53 -5.81
N ILE A 142 -0.59 8.40 -6.21
CA ILE A 142 -0.25 7.31 -5.28
C ILE A 142 0.75 7.82 -4.24
N PRO A 143 0.44 7.73 -2.93
CA PRO A 143 1.37 8.15 -1.88
C PRO A 143 2.68 7.36 -1.93
N ALA A 144 3.81 8.05 -1.71
CA ALA A 144 5.13 7.43 -1.68
C ALA A 144 5.30 6.33 -0.61
N SER A 145 4.46 6.34 0.42
CA SER A 145 4.44 5.29 1.46
C SER A 145 3.94 3.94 0.95
N ILE A 146 3.23 3.91 -0.19
CA ILE A 146 2.74 2.69 -0.81
C ILE A 146 3.83 2.11 -1.72
N VAL A 147 4.58 1.14 -1.19
CA VAL A 147 5.57 0.37 -1.96
C VAL A 147 4.85 -0.66 -2.85
N GLY A 148 5.27 -0.89 -4.10
CA GLY A 148 4.77 -1.99 -4.96
C GLY A 148 3.41 -1.75 -5.61
N SER A 149 3.26 -0.64 -6.34
CA SER A 149 1.99 -0.12 -6.84
C SER A 149 1.28 -1.03 -7.86
N GLY A 150 0.18 -1.67 -7.43
CA GLY A 150 -0.88 -2.11 -8.35
C GLY A 150 -1.64 -0.93 -8.96
N PRO A 151 -2.47 -1.16 -9.99
CA PRO A 151 -3.29 -0.09 -10.54
C PRO A 151 -4.33 0.40 -9.53
N TYR A 152 -4.70 1.67 -9.60
CA TYR A 152 -5.71 2.28 -8.72
C TYR A 152 -6.91 2.76 -9.53
N LYS A 153 -8.09 2.64 -8.93
CA LYS A 153 -9.34 3.20 -9.44
C LYS A 153 -10.00 4.11 -8.42
N ALA A 154 -10.71 5.13 -8.90
CA ALA A 154 -11.50 6.03 -8.10
C ALA A 154 -12.84 5.38 -7.69
N MET A 155 -13.19 5.46 -6.40
CA MET A 155 -14.53 5.10 -5.91
C MET A 155 -15.54 6.21 -6.29
N LEU A 156 -15.85 6.27 -7.57
CA LEU A 156 -16.72 7.26 -8.21
C LEU A 156 -17.67 6.53 -9.16
N VAL A 157 -18.97 6.50 -8.85
CA VAL A 157 -19.93 5.79 -9.71
C VAL A 157 -20.57 6.71 -10.73
N ALA A 158 -20.86 6.15 -11.89
CA ALA A 158 -21.63 6.77 -12.96
C ALA A 158 -22.44 5.67 -13.64
N PRO A 159 -23.74 5.88 -13.92
CA PRO A 159 -24.55 4.83 -14.53
C PRO A 159 -23.94 4.33 -15.85
N THR A 160 -24.06 3.04 -16.12
CA THR A 160 -23.46 2.31 -17.27
C THR A 160 -21.93 2.27 -17.37
N ARG A 161 -21.18 3.13 -16.64
CA ARG A 161 -19.71 3.13 -16.63
C ARG A 161 -19.10 2.50 -15.39
N ARG A 162 -19.66 2.79 -14.21
CA ARG A 162 -19.23 2.22 -12.92
C ARG A 162 -20.38 2.15 -11.93
N GLN A 163 -20.70 0.95 -11.47
CA GLN A 163 -21.85 0.67 -10.61
C GLN A 163 -21.51 -0.38 -9.55
N ALA A 164 -21.84 -0.09 -8.29
CA ALA A 164 -21.62 -1.00 -7.18
C ALA A 164 -22.75 -2.02 -7.01
N THR A 165 -24.00 -1.59 -7.19
CA THR A 165 -25.19 -2.41 -7.04
C THR A 165 -26.42 -1.72 -7.65
N VAL A 166 -27.42 -2.48 -8.07
CA VAL A 166 -28.75 -1.98 -8.46
C VAL A 166 -29.66 -1.92 -7.25
N ASN A 167 -29.69 -3.00 -6.46
CA ASN A 167 -30.50 -3.11 -5.25
C ASN A 167 -29.67 -2.76 -3.99
N PRO A 168 -30.28 -2.18 -2.94
CA PRO A 168 -29.57 -1.74 -1.73
C PRO A 168 -28.69 -2.84 -1.10
N ASN A 169 -27.39 -2.58 -0.96
CA ASN A 169 -26.41 -3.47 -0.31
C ASN A 169 -26.31 -4.92 -0.87
N VAL A 170 -26.78 -5.19 -2.10
CA VAL A 170 -26.80 -6.56 -2.67
C VAL A 170 -25.53 -6.90 -3.46
N GLY A 171 -24.98 -5.93 -4.19
CA GLY A 171 -23.87 -6.13 -5.13
C GLY A 171 -24.30 -6.78 -6.45
N ASP A 172 -25.55 -6.57 -6.88
CA ASP A 172 -26.09 -7.07 -8.14
C ASP A 172 -25.90 -6.06 -9.29
N GLY A 173 -25.67 -6.55 -10.50
CA GLY A 173 -25.47 -5.68 -11.66
C GLY A 173 -24.23 -4.79 -11.57
N GLN A 174 -23.14 -5.27 -10.95
CA GLN A 174 -21.89 -4.53 -10.88
C GLN A 174 -21.32 -4.21 -12.27
N ILE A 175 -20.84 -2.99 -12.44
CA ILE A 175 -20.13 -2.53 -13.64
C ILE A 175 -18.84 -1.90 -13.15
N ASP A 176 -17.70 -2.43 -13.60
CA ASP A 176 -16.38 -1.89 -13.30
C ASP A 176 -16.14 -1.52 -11.80
N TRP A 177 -16.67 -2.35 -10.89
CA TRP A 177 -16.65 -2.06 -9.47
C TRP A 177 -15.22 -2.11 -8.89
N VAL A 178 -14.92 -1.16 -8.00
CA VAL A 178 -13.53 -0.88 -7.57
C VAL A 178 -13.06 -1.72 -6.40
N PHE A 179 -13.97 -2.15 -5.53
CA PHE A 179 -13.61 -2.97 -4.38
C PHE A 179 -13.72 -4.45 -4.71
N LYS A 180 -12.70 -5.22 -4.33
CA LYS A 180 -12.65 -6.67 -4.55
C LYS A 180 -13.42 -7.42 -3.46
N PRO A 181 -14.03 -8.58 -3.78
CA PRO A 181 -14.66 -9.46 -2.80
C PRO A 181 -13.71 -9.90 -1.67
N ASN A 182 -14.25 -10.08 -0.47
CA ASN A 182 -13.56 -10.67 0.70
C ASN A 182 -12.16 -10.08 0.98
N THR A 183 -12.00 -8.78 0.73
CA THR A 183 -10.69 -8.12 0.75
C THR A 183 -10.61 -7.14 1.91
N GLU A 184 -9.52 -7.21 2.67
CA GLU A 184 -9.18 -6.21 3.66
C GLU A 184 -8.59 -4.97 2.98
N TYR A 185 -9.11 -3.80 3.32
CA TYR A 185 -8.59 -2.52 2.85
C TYR A 185 -7.98 -1.74 4.00
N ARG A 186 -6.77 -1.23 3.78
CA ARG A 186 -5.99 -0.41 4.72
C ARG A 186 -5.67 0.95 4.13
N ARG A 187 -5.44 1.95 4.99
CA ARG A 187 -4.91 3.25 4.58
C ARG A 187 -3.49 3.12 4.01
N ALA A 188 -3.00 4.18 3.38
CA ALA A 188 -1.66 4.26 2.80
C ALA A 188 -0.49 4.02 3.79
N ASP A 189 -0.75 4.00 5.11
CA ASP A 189 0.22 3.61 6.14
C ASP A 189 0.47 2.09 6.21
N GLY A 190 -0.38 1.27 5.57
CA GLY A 190 -0.28 -0.20 5.57
C GLY A 190 -0.65 -0.88 6.88
N ILE A 191 -1.03 -0.12 7.91
CA ILE A 191 -1.29 -0.60 9.27
C ILE A 191 -2.78 -0.42 9.60
N THR A 192 -3.35 0.74 9.29
CA THR A 192 -4.71 1.11 9.72
C THR A 192 -5.74 0.45 8.83
N LYS A 193 -6.39 -0.60 9.36
CA LYS A 193 -7.53 -1.25 8.72
C LYS A 193 -8.75 -0.34 8.65
N VAL A 194 -9.28 -0.14 7.44
CA VAL A 194 -10.52 0.61 7.19
C VAL A 194 -11.71 -0.33 7.25
N MET A 195 -11.70 -1.39 6.43
CA MET A 195 -12.82 -2.34 6.34
C MET A 195 -12.37 -3.69 5.75
N THR A 196 -13.26 -4.67 5.86
CA THR A 196 -13.21 -5.90 5.04
C THR A 196 -14.51 -5.98 4.25
N THR A 197 -14.41 -6.16 2.94
CA THR A 197 -15.58 -6.31 2.08
C THR A 197 -16.18 -7.71 2.16
N ASN A 198 -17.47 -7.83 1.84
CA ASN A 198 -18.16 -9.12 1.71
C ASN A 198 -17.81 -9.82 0.39
N SER A 199 -18.45 -10.96 0.13
CA SER A 199 -18.27 -11.76 -1.10
C SER A 199 -18.71 -11.05 -2.39
N LYS A 200 -19.30 -9.86 -2.28
CA LYS A 200 -19.72 -9.00 -3.40
C LYS A 200 -18.84 -7.74 -3.52
N GLY A 201 -17.79 -7.61 -2.71
CA GLY A 201 -16.92 -6.44 -2.73
C GLY A 201 -17.57 -5.19 -2.13
N LEU A 202 -18.58 -5.34 -1.25
CA LEU A 202 -19.24 -4.22 -0.56
C LEU A 202 -19.05 -4.32 0.95
N PHE A 203 -19.19 -3.20 1.66
CA PHE A 203 -19.30 -3.18 3.12
C PHE A 203 -20.75 -2.89 3.54
N ASP A 204 -21.37 -3.78 4.30
CA ASP A 204 -22.79 -3.65 4.66
C ASP A 204 -22.98 -2.73 5.87
N PHE A 205 -23.27 -1.45 5.62
CA PHE A 205 -23.52 -0.45 6.66
C PHE A 205 -24.78 -0.71 7.49
N SER A 206 -25.67 -1.62 7.07
CA SER A 206 -26.81 -2.04 7.92
C SER A 206 -26.39 -2.98 9.05
N LYS A 207 -25.19 -3.59 8.93
CA LYS A 207 -24.65 -4.56 9.89
C LYS A 207 -23.50 -4.01 10.73
N GLY A 208 -23.09 -2.77 10.51
CA GLY A 208 -22.03 -2.14 11.30
C GLY A 208 -21.44 -0.88 10.68
N SER A 209 -20.29 -0.48 11.19
CA SER A 209 -19.49 0.66 10.73
C SER A 209 -18.11 0.21 10.28
N LEU A 210 -17.44 1.04 9.47
CA LEU A 210 -16.02 0.84 9.16
C LEU A 210 -15.22 0.71 10.46
N THR A 211 -14.14 -0.08 10.43
CA THR A 211 -13.20 -0.20 11.57
C THR A 211 -12.50 1.11 11.83
N ASN A 212 -12.07 1.80 10.77
CA ASN A 212 -11.57 3.16 10.80
C ASN A 212 -12.13 3.91 9.59
N SER A 213 -12.15 5.24 9.66
CA SER A 213 -12.56 6.11 8.56
C SER A 213 -11.56 6.04 7.39
N PHE A 214 -11.93 6.55 6.20
CA PHE A 214 -11.01 6.56 5.05
C PHE A 214 -9.77 7.43 5.26
N GLU A 215 -9.92 8.54 6.00
CA GLU A 215 -8.84 9.45 6.39
C GLU A 215 -8.94 9.77 7.89
N GLY A 216 -7.81 9.88 8.57
CA GLY A 216 -7.74 10.14 10.02
C GLY A 216 -7.08 11.47 10.40
N SER A 217 -6.22 12.00 9.54
CA SER A 217 -5.37 13.16 9.83
C SER A 217 -6.00 14.50 9.41
N VAL A 218 -6.67 14.52 8.25
CA VAL A 218 -7.26 15.73 7.67
C VAL A 218 -8.75 15.56 7.43
N ASP A 219 -9.51 16.64 7.61
CA ASP A 219 -10.91 16.67 7.19
C ASP A 219 -10.98 16.79 5.67
N ALA A 220 -11.62 15.81 5.03
CA ALA A 220 -11.85 15.82 3.60
C ALA A 220 -13.23 15.24 3.28
N TYR A 221 -13.80 15.69 2.17
CA TYR A 221 -14.94 15.07 1.54
C TYR A 221 -14.50 14.47 0.21
N ILE A 222 -15.16 13.41 -0.23
CA ILE A 222 -14.85 12.71 -1.47
C ILE A 222 -16.08 12.69 -2.37
N TRP A 223 -15.89 12.93 -3.66
CA TRP A 223 -16.95 12.68 -4.64
C TRP A 223 -17.20 11.18 -4.75
N THR A 224 -18.46 10.75 -4.73
CA THR A 224 -18.82 9.33 -4.78
C THR A 224 -19.87 9.01 -5.81
N GLY A 225 -20.94 9.81 -5.89
CA GLY A 225 -22.14 9.46 -6.67
C GLY A 225 -22.96 8.31 -6.08
N LEU A 226 -22.71 7.95 -4.80
CA LEU A 226 -23.32 6.81 -4.13
C LEU A 226 -24.40 7.22 -3.13
N TYR A 227 -25.52 6.51 -3.10
CA TYR A 227 -26.40 6.50 -1.93
C TYR A 227 -25.74 5.74 -0.75
N SER A 228 -26.30 5.90 0.45
CA SER A 228 -25.79 5.29 1.69
C SER A 228 -25.83 3.76 1.72
N ASP A 229 -26.46 3.14 0.72
CA ASP A 229 -26.65 1.70 0.55
C ASP A 229 -25.96 1.16 -0.73
N TRP A 230 -24.92 1.86 -1.18
CA TRP A 230 -24.09 1.54 -2.35
C TRP A 230 -24.77 1.66 -3.71
N ARG A 231 -26.07 1.97 -3.78
CA ARG A 231 -26.69 2.21 -5.09
C ARG A 231 -26.05 3.42 -5.76
N THR A 232 -25.78 3.29 -7.06
CA THR A 232 -25.45 4.45 -7.90
C THR A 232 -26.64 5.41 -7.87
N VAL A 233 -26.37 6.69 -7.70
CA VAL A 233 -27.44 7.69 -7.76
C VAL A 233 -28.10 7.61 -9.15
N ALA A 234 -29.42 7.46 -9.17
CA ALA A 234 -30.18 7.32 -10.41
C ALA A 234 -30.43 8.66 -11.12
N THR A 235 -30.25 9.79 -10.42
CA THR A 235 -30.56 11.12 -10.92
C THR A 235 -29.31 11.89 -11.32
N TYR A 236 -29.30 12.42 -12.54
CA TYR A 236 -28.21 13.22 -13.12
C TYR A 236 -27.83 14.46 -12.29
N SER A 237 -28.71 14.94 -11.42
CA SER A 237 -28.48 16.12 -10.59
C SER A 237 -27.44 15.96 -9.49
N GLU A 238 -26.97 14.74 -9.20
CA GLU A 238 -26.01 14.47 -8.12
C GLU A 238 -24.71 13.78 -8.59
N MET A 239 -24.38 13.91 -9.88
CA MET A 239 -23.20 13.27 -10.50
C MET A 239 -22.46 14.19 -11.48
N CYS A 240 -22.52 15.50 -11.26
CA CYS A 240 -21.71 16.48 -12.00
C CYS A 240 -21.70 16.29 -13.51
N HIS A 241 -22.90 16.32 -14.08
CA HIS A 241 -23.12 16.22 -15.52
C HIS A 241 -23.90 17.43 -16.01
N ASP A 242 -23.43 18.03 -17.11
CA ASP A 242 -24.08 19.16 -17.76
C ASP A 242 -25.25 18.67 -18.62
N VAL A 243 -26.42 18.46 -17.99
CA VAL A 243 -27.67 18.32 -18.76
C VAL A 243 -28.36 19.67 -18.93
N PRO A 244 -28.86 20.00 -20.13
CA PRO A 244 -29.85 21.07 -20.28
C PRO A 244 -31.04 20.75 -19.37
N ARG A 245 -31.52 21.74 -18.61
CA ARG A 245 -32.62 21.63 -17.62
C ARG A 245 -33.93 21.00 -18.15
N PHE A 246 -34.03 20.74 -19.47
CA PHE A 246 -35.18 20.18 -20.17
C PHE A 246 -34.84 19.13 -21.26
N GLY A 247 -33.61 18.63 -21.34
CA GLY A 247 -33.23 17.58 -22.30
C GLY A 247 -33.26 16.19 -21.66
N LEU A 248 -34.10 15.28 -22.18
CA LEU A 248 -34.00 13.85 -21.87
C LEU A 248 -32.72 13.32 -22.55
N THR A 249 -31.59 13.31 -21.84
CA THR A 249 -30.34 12.75 -22.38
C THR A 249 -30.27 11.26 -22.00
N THR A 250 -29.86 10.43 -22.95
CA THR A 250 -29.43 9.04 -22.66
C THR A 250 -27.98 8.99 -22.20
N ASP A 251 -27.36 10.15 -21.96
CA ASP A 251 -25.97 10.24 -21.55
C ASP A 251 -25.87 9.94 -20.06
N THR A 252 -25.17 8.86 -19.76
CA THR A 252 -24.94 8.39 -18.40
C THR A 252 -23.48 8.54 -18.01
N SER A 253 -22.69 9.37 -18.72
CA SER A 253 -21.25 9.45 -18.53
C SER A 253 -20.87 9.91 -17.13
N GLY A 254 -21.55 10.94 -16.60
CA GLY A 254 -21.31 11.51 -15.27
C GLY A 254 -19.91 12.10 -15.10
N TRP A 255 -19.74 13.09 -14.22
CA TRP A 255 -18.43 13.66 -13.86
C TRP A 255 -17.64 14.24 -15.05
N GLU A 256 -18.36 14.68 -16.08
CA GLU A 256 -17.87 15.35 -17.28
C GLU A 256 -18.65 16.67 -17.34
N GLY A 257 -18.09 17.72 -16.75
CA GLY A 257 -18.69 19.05 -16.68
C GLY A 257 -18.91 19.63 -15.29
N ASN A 258 -19.40 20.87 -15.27
CA ASN A 258 -19.59 21.68 -14.05
C ASN A 258 -21.07 21.80 -13.66
N GLY A 259 -21.85 20.76 -13.95
CA GLY A 259 -23.31 20.72 -13.79
C GLY A 259 -23.79 20.83 -12.34
N ASN A 260 -25.07 20.52 -12.14
CA ASN A 260 -25.84 20.79 -10.91
C ASN A 260 -25.06 20.56 -9.60
N SER A 261 -25.07 19.34 -9.08
CA SER A 261 -24.40 18.98 -7.84
C SER A 261 -23.83 17.59 -7.95
N GLY A 262 -22.93 17.25 -7.05
CA GLY A 262 -22.39 15.90 -6.90
C GLY A 262 -22.57 15.42 -5.47
N ARG A 263 -22.81 14.13 -5.31
CA ARG A 263 -22.92 13.50 -3.99
C ARG A 263 -21.54 13.19 -3.42
N LEU A 264 -21.41 13.47 -2.12
CA LEU A 264 -20.17 13.42 -1.37
C LEU A 264 -20.22 12.37 -0.25
N GLY A 265 -19.08 11.75 0.04
CA GLY A 265 -18.81 11.03 1.28
C GLY A 265 -17.94 11.85 2.25
N ASN A 266 -18.07 11.59 3.55
CA ASN A 266 -17.24 12.20 4.60
C ASN A 266 -16.10 11.24 5.00
N THR A 267 -14.85 11.59 4.70
CA THR A 267 -13.71 10.68 4.88
C THR A 267 -13.38 10.36 6.34
N LYS A 268 -13.86 11.15 7.31
CA LYS A 268 -13.74 10.90 8.75
C LYS A 268 -14.92 10.14 9.35
N SER A 269 -16.00 9.95 8.60
CA SER A 269 -17.11 9.11 9.06
C SER A 269 -16.76 7.62 8.97
N ILE A 270 -17.23 6.84 9.94
CA ILE A 270 -17.20 5.37 9.91
C ILE A 270 -18.58 4.76 9.56
N THR A 271 -19.64 5.56 9.51
CA THR A 271 -20.98 5.13 9.10
C THR A 271 -21.15 5.29 7.58
N SER A 272 -22.32 4.96 7.04
CA SER A 272 -22.67 5.16 5.61
C SER A 272 -22.52 6.61 5.12
N ARG A 273 -22.41 7.59 6.03
CA ARG A 273 -22.01 8.97 5.69
C ARG A 273 -20.61 9.03 5.06
N SER A 274 -19.78 7.99 5.19
CA SER A 274 -18.47 7.90 4.55
C SER A 274 -18.54 7.82 3.03
N ILE A 275 -19.66 7.34 2.49
CA ILE A 275 -19.93 7.29 1.06
C ILE A 275 -21.07 8.23 0.63
N SER A 276 -21.95 8.63 1.55
CA SER A 276 -23.14 9.44 1.25
C SER A 276 -23.52 10.38 2.40
N HIS A 277 -22.96 11.58 2.39
CA HIS A 277 -23.10 12.61 3.41
C HIS A 277 -24.03 13.74 2.98
N THR A 278 -23.73 14.38 1.85
CA THR A 278 -24.42 15.56 1.33
C THR A 278 -24.15 15.72 -0.17
N THR A 279 -24.70 16.78 -0.78
CA THR A 279 -24.37 17.22 -2.13
C THR A 279 -23.77 18.64 -2.11
N THR A 280 -22.97 18.97 -3.11
CA THR A 280 -22.48 20.35 -3.34
C THR A 280 -22.38 20.63 -4.83
N ALA A 281 -22.33 21.90 -5.21
CA ALA A 281 -22.12 22.34 -6.59
C ALA A 281 -20.80 21.77 -7.16
N CYS A 282 -20.83 21.31 -8.41
CA CYS A 282 -19.70 20.62 -9.02
C CYS A 282 -18.51 21.52 -9.32
N THR A 283 -18.71 22.83 -9.36
CA THR A 283 -17.63 23.82 -9.46
C THR A 283 -16.80 23.93 -8.18
N HIS A 284 -17.31 23.46 -7.04
CA HIS A 284 -16.63 23.59 -5.76
C HIS A 284 -15.47 22.60 -5.64
N LYS A 285 -14.34 23.08 -5.12
CA LYS A 285 -13.19 22.26 -4.70
C LYS A 285 -13.16 22.04 -3.17
N ALA A 286 -14.04 22.69 -2.44
CA ALA A 286 -14.17 22.55 -1.00
C ALA A 286 -15.61 22.86 -0.55
N VAL A 287 -16.00 22.34 0.62
CA VAL A 287 -17.25 22.71 1.30
C VAL A 287 -16.94 23.68 2.43
N GLN A 288 -17.53 24.87 2.37
CA GLN A 288 -17.45 25.86 3.44
C GLN A 288 -18.41 25.47 4.58
N LEU A 289 -17.87 25.27 5.78
CA LEU A 289 -18.66 25.05 6.99
C LEU A 289 -18.88 26.34 7.78
N SER A 290 -17.96 27.29 7.65
CA SER A 290 -18.05 28.63 8.23
C SER A 290 -17.18 29.60 7.42
N ALA A 291 -17.11 30.88 7.83
CA ALA A 291 -16.25 31.87 7.19
C ALA A 291 -14.74 31.55 7.28
N THR A 292 -14.33 30.65 8.17
CA THR A 292 -12.91 30.31 8.42
C THR A 292 -12.61 28.82 8.25
N VAL A 293 -13.62 27.98 8.03
CA VAL A 293 -13.46 26.53 7.95
C VAL A 293 -13.95 26.02 6.60
N SER A 294 -13.03 25.45 5.85
CA SER A 294 -13.23 24.88 4.52
C SER A 294 -12.67 23.46 4.49
N ILE A 295 -13.47 22.50 4.04
CA ILE A 295 -13.08 21.09 3.90
C ILE A 295 -12.86 20.79 2.42
N ASN A 296 -11.66 20.30 2.06
CA ASN A 296 -11.32 19.99 0.68
C ASN A 296 -12.15 18.84 0.13
N LEU A 297 -12.44 18.91 -1.17
CA LEU A 297 -13.10 17.86 -1.96
C LEU A 297 -12.06 17.11 -2.77
N GLY A 298 -12.00 15.80 -2.63
CA GLY A 298 -11.10 14.94 -3.39
C GLY A 298 -11.79 13.69 -3.89
N ILE A 299 -11.01 12.63 -4.03
CA ILE A 299 -11.49 11.31 -4.46
C ILE A 299 -10.87 10.23 -3.59
N LEU A 300 -11.60 9.13 -3.38
CA LEU A 300 -11.05 7.92 -2.75
C LEU A 300 -10.49 7.00 -3.83
N CYS A 301 -9.20 6.72 -3.75
CA CYS A 301 -8.50 5.81 -4.63
C CYS A 301 -8.40 4.43 -4.00
N VAL A 302 -8.64 3.39 -4.81
CA VAL A 302 -8.75 1.99 -4.39
C VAL A 302 -7.84 1.13 -5.24
N GLU A 303 -6.91 0.42 -4.59
CA GLU A 303 -6.03 -0.54 -5.26
C GLU A 303 -6.85 -1.69 -5.88
N GLN A 304 -6.42 -2.14 -7.06
CA GLN A 304 -7.08 -3.19 -7.84
C GLN A 304 -6.47 -4.57 -7.64
#